data_AF-A0A919NDP9-F1
#
_entry.id   AF-A0A919NDP9-F1
#
_cell.length_a   1.000
_cell.length_b   1.000
_cell.length_c   1.000
_cell.angle_alpha   90.00
_cell.angle_beta   90.00
_cell.angle_gamma   90.00
#
_symmetry.space_group_name_H-M   'P 1'
#
loop_
_entity.id
_entity.type
_entity.pdbx_description
1 polymer ?
#
loop_
_entity_poly.entity_id
_entity_poly.type
_entity_poly.pdbx_seq_one_letter_code
_entity_poly.pdbx_strand_id
1 'polypeptide(L)'
;MTGLKPDAGRAYAVLDQIDARPELHNQSAWFHRTIGGCGTAACFAGWTSLLAGDEPLWTHDYQNQTDAVIGGGKRRYIEARATELLGIDPDQADALFYGGNTREDLGRLVEQIFGPRPGPPNRWAAMIPDPHPMANCGPLQMQLSPGVACPTCGTVPPVPELPTDDVPPNAGSAS
;
A
#
# COMPACT_ATOMS: atom_id res chain seq x y z
N MET A 1 -15.89 31.34 10.68
CA MET A 1 -15.67 29.99 10.12
C MET A 1 -14.18 29.78 10.12
N THR A 2 -13.65 28.97 11.04
CA THR A 2 -12.24 28.56 11.02
C THR A 2 -12.00 27.83 9.71
N GLY A 3 -11.19 28.41 8.82
CA GLY A 3 -10.86 27.78 7.55
C GLY A 3 -10.22 26.42 7.82
N LEU A 4 -10.95 25.36 7.47
CA LEU A 4 -10.39 24.01 7.44
C LEU A 4 -9.19 24.08 6.48
N LYS A 5 -8.01 23.75 6.99
CA LYS A 5 -6.80 23.68 6.19
C LYS A 5 -6.73 22.26 5.62
N PRO A 6 -6.73 22.08 4.29
CA PRO A 6 -6.61 20.75 3.69
C PRO A 6 -5.35 20.02 4.17
N ASP A 7 -5.50 18.76 4.55
CA ASP A 7 -4.42 17.86 5.00
C ASP A 7 -3.95 16.97 3.83
N ALA A 8 -3.14 17.56 2.96
CA ALA A 8 -2.57 16.88 1.80
C ALA A 8 -1.75 15.64 2.19
N GLY A 9 -1.03 15.70 3.32
CA GLY A 9 -0.21 14.58 3.80
C GLY A 9 -1.05 13.34 4.11
N ARG A 10 -2.22 13.54 4.74
CA ARG A 10 -3.18 12.46 4.98
C ARG A 10 -3.76 11.89 3.69
N ALA A 11 -4.13 12.74 2.73
CA ALA A 11 -4.65 12.29 1.44
C ALA A 11 -3.62 11.43 0.68
N TYR A 12 -2.35 11.84 0.68
CA TYR A 12 -1.28 11.06 0.05
C TYR A 12 -1.02 9.73 0.74
N ALA A 13 -1.05 9.70 2.08
CA ALA A 13 -0.91 8.45 2.84
C ALA A 13 -2.03 7.44 2.54
N VAL A 14 -3.26 7.91 2.25
CA VAL A 14 -4.35 7.04 1.80
C VAL A 14 -4.05 6.46 0.42
N LEU A 15 -3.55 7.27 -0.52
CA LEU A 15 -3.15 6.76 -1.83
C LEU A 15 -1.99 5.78 -1.73
N ASP A 16 -0.97 6.07 -0.91
CA ASP A 16 0.14 5.15 -0.59
C ASP A 16 -0.40 3.79 -0.10
N GLN A 17 -1.38 3.83 0.79
CA GLN A 17 -2.00 2.65 1.38
C GLN A 17 -2.80 1.84 0.35
N ILE A 18 -3.54 2.50 -0.54
CA ILE A 18 -4.27 1.84 -1.63
C ILE A 18 -3.29 1.23 -2.64
N ASP A 19 -2.22 1.95 -2.99
CA ASP A 19 -1.19 1.47 -3.92
C ASP A 19 -0.46 0.24 -3.38
N ALA A 20 -0.15 0.23 -2.08
CA ALA A 20 0.56 -0.87 -1.44
C ALA A 20 -0.30 -2.13 -1.23
N ARG A 21 -1.63 -1.98 -1.12
CA ARG A 21 -2.57 -3.07 -0.78
C ARG A 21 -3.89 -2.93 -1.58
N PRO A 22 -3.84 -3.01 -2.92
CA PRO A 22 -5.03 -2.78 -3.76
C PRO A 22 -6.15 -3.80 -3.50
N GLU A 23 -5.83 -5.01 -3.05
CA GLU A 23 -6.78 -6.05 -2.64
C GLU A 23 -7.59 -5.69 -1.39
N LEU A 24 -7.13 -4.72 -0.60
CA LEU A 24 -7.84 -4.17 0.55
C LEU A 24 -8.52 -2.83 0.24
N HIS A 25 -8.56 -2.41 -1.03
CA HIS A 25 -9.32 -1.25 -1.45
C HIS A 25 -10.66 -1.67 -2.04
N ASN A 26 -11.74 -1.10 -1.52
CA ASN A 26 -13.06 -1.22 -2.11
C ASN A 26 -13.74 0.15 -2.07
N GLN A 27 -13.66 0.90 -3.16
CA GLN A 27 -14.23 2.24 -3.21
C GLN A 27 -15.76 2.26 -3.01
N SER A 28 -16.46 1.18 -3.35
CA SER A 28 -17.93 1.08 -3.22
C SER A 28 -18.43 0.82 -1.79
N ALA A 29 -17.53 0.60 -0.82
CA ALA A 29 -17.89 0.30 0.56
C ALA A 29 -17.01 1.09 1.54
N TRP A 30 -17.64 1.77 2.51
CA TRP A 30 -16.92 2.49 3.57
C TRP A 30 -15.94 1.57 4.31
N PHE A 31 -16.44 0.45 4.83
CA PHE A 31 -15.67 -0.71 5.25
C PHE A 31 -16.36 -1.99 4.83
N HIS A 32 -15.56 -3.00 4.52
CA HIS A 32 -16.01 -4.36 4.24
C HIS A 32 -15.08 -5.37 4.92
N ARG A 33 -15.64 -6.32 5.69
CA ARG A 33 -14.86 -7.45 6.21
C ARG A 33 -14.53 -8.41 5.07
N THR A 34 -13.26 -8.76 4.89
CA THR A 34 -12.90 -9.75 3.88
C THR A 34 -13.36 -11.16 4.30
N ILE A 35 -13.79 -11.96 3.33
CA ILE A 35 -14.19 -13.36 3.56
C ILE A 35 -12.97 -14.11 4.12
N GLY A 36 -13.12 -14.75 5.29
CA GLY A 36 -12.01 -15.37 6.03
C GLY A 36 -11.49 -14.56 7.22
N GLY A 37 -11.98 -13.32 7.42
CA GLY A 37 -11.89 -12.58 8.68
C GLY A 37 -10.54 -11.94 9.02
N CYS A 38 -9.52 -12.07 8.18
CA CYS A 38 -8.18 -11.53 8.45
C CYS A 38 -7.91 -10.12 7.89
N GLY A 39 -8.87 -9.50 7.19
CA GLY A 39 -8.69 -8.19 6.57
C GLY A 39 -9.93 -7.29 6.59
N THR A 40 -9.68 -5.99 6.49
CA THR A 40 -10.72 -4.96 6.27
C THR A 40 -10.40 -4.28 4.95
N ALA A 41 -11.33 -4.37 4.00
CA ALA A 41 -11.29 -3.54 2.81
C ALA A 41 -12.01 -2.21 3.06
N ALA A 42 -11.52 -1.12 2.49
CA ALA A 42 -12.08 0.21 2.70
C ALA A 42 -12.02 1.08 1.45
N CYS A 43 -12.96 2.02 1.33
CA CYS A 43 -12.88 3.12 0.38
C CYS A 43 -11.88 4.19 0.87
N PHE A 44 -11.69 5.25 0.10
CA PHE A 44 -10.79 6.35 0.46
C PHE A 44 -11.11 6.96 1.85
N ALA A 45 -12.38 7.21 2.17
CA ALA A 45 -12.79 7.76 3.47
C ALA A 45 -12.61 6.77 4.63
N GLY A 46 -12.86 5.48 4.38
CA GLY A 46 -12.61 4.43 5.37
C GLY A 46 -11.12 4.34 5.69
N TRP A 47 -10.25 4.32 4.68
CA TRP A 47 -8.80 4.38 4.89
C TRP A 47 -8.35 5.65 5.60
N THR A 48 -8.93 6.80 5.27
CA THR A 48 -8.68 8.07 5.98
C THR A 48 -8.91 7.93 7.48
N SER A 49 -10.01 7.28 7.86
CA SER A 49 -10.37 7.07 9.27
C SER A 49 -9.46 6.04 9.96
N LEU A 50 -9.16 4.91 9.30
CA LEU A 50 -8.26 3.89 9.86
C LEU A 50 -6.85 4.43 10.09
N LEU A 51 -6.30 5.19 9.13
CA LEU A 51 -4.96 5.77 9.26
C LEU A 51 -4.90 6.87 10.33
N ALA A 52 -6.05 7.45 10.69
CA ALA A 52 -6.17 8.36 11.83
C ALA A 52 -6.30 7.63 13.19
N GLY A 53 -6.34 6.30 13.19
CA GLY A 53 -6.49 5.47 14.39
C GLY A 53 -7.94 5.30 14.84
N ASP A 54 -8.93 5.64 14.01
CA ASP A 54 -10.33 5.36 14.31
C ASP A 54 -10.64 3.87 14.07
N GLU A 55 -11.57 3.30 14.85
CA GLU A 55 -11.93 1.88 14.76
C GLU A 55 -13.30 1.69 14.08
N PRO A 56 -13.45 0.79 13.09
CA PRO A 56 -14.75 0.51 12.49
C PRO A 56 -15.75 -0.03 13.53
N LEU A 57 -16.92 0.59 13.61
CA LEU A 57 -17.98 0.17 14.52
C LEU A 57 -18.82 -0.92 13.85
N TRP A 58 -18.54 -2.18 14.17
CA TRP A 58 -19.30 -3.31 13.65
C TRP A 58 -20.57 -3.54 14.48
N THR A 59 -21.72 -3.15 13.96
CA THR A 59 -23.03 -3.45 14.56
C THR A 59 -23.60 -4.73 13.96
N HIS A 60 -24.39 -5.48 14.74
CA HIS A 60 -24.99 -6.75 14.30
C HIS A 60 -25.86 -6.65 13.03
N ASP A 61 -26.40 -5.47 12.75
CA ASP A 61 -27.34 -5.24 11.65
C ASP A 61 -26.68 -5.27 10.25
N TYR A 62 -25.38 -5.01 10.17
CA TYR A 62 -24.63 -4.96 8.92
C TYR A 62 -23.46 -5.93 8.99
N GLN A 63 -23.76 -7.22 8.81
CA GLN A 63 -22.88 -8.34 9.17
C GLN A 63 -21.44 -8.22 8.64
N ASN A 64 -21.20 -7.50 7.54
CA ASN A 64 -19.86 -7.31 6.97
C ASN A 64 -19.53 -5.88 6.53
N GLN A 65 -20.39 -4.89 6.80
CA GLN A 65 -20.15 -3.49 6.40
C GLN A 65 -20.47 -2.55 7.55
N THR A 66 -19.89 -1.36 7.54
CA THR A 66 -20.29 -0.30 8.48
C THR A 66 -20.01 1.06 7.86
N ASP A 67 -20.87 2.01 8.20
CA ASP A 67 -20.78 3.43 7.83
C ASP A 67 -20.26 4.29 9.00
N ALA A 68 -19.89 3.66 10.12
CA ALA A 68 -19.52 4.35 11.34
C ALA A 68 -18.19 3.86 11.93
N VAL A 69 -17.50 4.76 12.63
CA VAL A 69 -16.29 4.50 13.40
C VAL A 69 -16.42 5.00 14.83
N ILE A 70 -15.58 4.46 15.72
CA ILE A 70 -15.25 5.06 17.01
C ILE A 70 -13.97 5.87 16.83
N GLY A 71 -14.10 7.19 16.89
CA GLY A 71 -12.98 8.14 16.84
C GLY A 71 -12.99 9.04 18.07
N GLY A 72 -11.89 9.10 18.82
CA GLY A 72 -11.82 9.86 20.08
C GLY A 72 -12.87 9.44 21.12
N GLY A 73 -13.23 8.14 21.14
CA GLY A 73 -14.21 7.58 22.08
C GLY A 73 -15.68 7.87 21.74
N LYS A 74 -16.00 8.40 20.55
CA LYS A 74 -17.38 8.69 20.12
C LYS A 74 -17.69 8.03 18.79
N ARG A 75 -18.95 7.62 18.62
CA ARG A 75 -19.48 7.18 17.32
C ARG A 75 -19.52 8.37 16.35
N ARG A 76 -18.99 8.18 15.14
CA ARG A 76 -18.96 9.15 14.05
C ARG A 76 -19.31 8.44 12.74
N TYR A 77 -20.03 9.11 11.85
CA TYR A 77 -20.16 8.64 10.46
C TYR A 77 -18.83 8.82 9.73
N ILE A 78 -18.45 7.82 8.93
CA ILE A 78 -17.15 7.77 8.26
C ILE A 78 -16.97 8.95 7.33
N GLU A 79 -17.99 9.30 6.55
CA GLU A 79 -17.96 10.43 5.63
C GLU A 79 -17.63 11.74 6.37
N ALA A 80 -18.46 12.14 7.34
CA ALA A 80 -18.25 13.35 8.11
C ALA A 80 -16.88 13.37 8.82
N ARG A 81 -16.45 12.22 9.34
CA ARG A 81 -15.15 12.09 9.99
C ARG A 81 -13.99 12.25 9.01
N ALA A 82 -14.05 11.62 7.84
CA ALA A 82 -13.03 11.73 6.81
C ALA A 82 -12.96 13.15 6.24
N THR A 83 -14.10 13.81 6.00
CA THR A 83 -14.18 15.22 5.58
C THR A 83 -13.44 16.14 6.56
N GLU A 84 -13.73 16.00 7.86
CA GLU A 84 -13.05 16.76 8.91
C GLU A 84 -11.55 16.48 8.96
N LEU A 85 -11.15 15.20 8.88
CA LEU A 85 -9.76 14.78 8.90
C LEU A 85 -8.99 15.32 7.69
N LEU A 86 -9.59 15.32 6.51
CA LEU A 86 -8.94 15.83 5.30
C LEU A 86 -8.98 17.35 5.21
N GLY A 87 -9.81 18.03 6.02
CA GLY A 87 -9.95 19.48 5.98
C GLY A 87 -10.53 19.97 4.65
N ILE A 88 -11.45 19.20 4.06
CA ILE A 88 -12.12 19.50 2.79
C ILE A 88 -13.56 19.95 3.01
N ASP A 89 -14.14 20.59 2.00
CA ASP A 89 -15.56 20.96 2.00
C ASP A 89 -16.47 19.79 1.55
N PRO A 90 -17.80 19.91 1.74
CA PRO A 90 -18.73 18.84 1.37
C PRO A 90 -18.75 18.50 -0.13
N ASP A 91 -18.59 19.47 -1.03
CA ASP A 91 -18.61 19.21 -2.48
C ASP A 91 -17.36 18.40 -2.89
N GLN A 92 -16.21 18.73 -2.29
CA GLN A 92 -14.97 17.97 -2.44
C GLN A 92 -15.10 16.56 -1.87
N ALA A 93 -15.76 16.40 -0.71
CA ALA A 93 -16.00 15.11 -0.08
C ALA A 93 -16.90 14.22 -0.95
N ASP A 94 -18.01 14.76 -1.47
CA ASP A 94 -18.92 14.05 -2.38
C ASP A 94 -18.18 13.53 -3.62
N ALA A 95 -17.34 14.37 -4.23
CA ALA A 95 -16.56 13.98 -5.40
C ALA A 95 -15.50 12.91 -5.05
N LEU A 96 -14.74 13.09 -3.97
CA LEU A 96 -13.64 12.20 -3.60
C LEU A 96 -14.12 10.85 -3.07
N PHE A 97 -15.24 10.84 -2.34
CA PHE A 97 -15.78 9.63 -1.70
C PHE A 97 -16.80 8.88 -2.56
N TYR A 98 -17.08 9.37 -3.76
CA TYR A 98 -17.96 8.69 -4.69
C TYR A 98 -17.55 7.23 -4.91
N GLY A 99 -18.51 6.31 -4.73
CA GLY A 99 -18.24 4.86 -4.73
C GLY A 99 -17.81 4.29 -6.08
N GLY A 100 -18.01 5.05 -7.17
CA GLY A 100 -17.61 4.66 -8.53
C GLY A 100 -16.20 5.12 -8.92
N ASN A 101 -15.46 5.80 -8.04
CA ASN A 101 -14.12 6.26 -8.38
C ASN A 101 -13.15 5.07 -8.56
N THR A 102 -12.40 5.08 -9.65
CA THR A 102 -11.25 4.20 -9.84
C THR A 102 -10.04 4.72 -9.08
N ARG A 103 -8.97 3.92 -9.01
CA ARG A 103 -7.70 4.37 -8.41
C ARG A 103 -7.16 5.60 -9.14
N GLU A 104 -7.25 5.63 -10.46
CA GLU A 104 -6.83 6.74 -11.30
C GLU A 104 -7.66 8.00 -11.01
N ASP A 105 -8.97 7.86 -10.86
CA ASP A 105 -9.86 8.97 -10.48
C ASP A 105 -9.47 9.57 -9.13
N LEU A 106 -9.21 8.72 -8.12
CA LEU A 106 -8.76 9.16 -6.80
C LEU A 106 -7.44 9.94 -6.89
N GLY A 107 -6.51 9.50 -7.75
CA GLY A 107 -5.26 10.23 -8.00
C GLY A 107 -5.50 11.64 -8.55
N ARG A 108 -6.34 11.76 -9.58
CA ARG A 108 -6.69 13.06 -10.20
C ARG A 108 -7.43 13.98 -9.24
N LEU A 109 -8.39 13.45 -8.49
CA LEU A 109 -9.17 14.22 -7.51
C LEU A 109 -8.30 14.71 -6.35
N VAL A 110 -7.41 13.85 -5.83
CA VAL A 110 -6.45 14.25 -4.78
C VAL A 110 -5.50 15.33 -5.30
N GLU A 111 -5.00 15.22 -6.53
CA GLU A 111 -4.17 16.27 -7.13
C GLU A 111 -4.95 17.59 -7.29
N GLN A 112 -6.21 17.53 -7.71
CA GLN A 112 -7.06 18.72 -7.87
C GLN A 112 -7.34 19.43 -6.53
N ILE A 113 -7.57 18.66 -5.46
CA ILE A 113 -7.96 19.20 -4.14
C ILE A 113 -6.73 19.64 -3.33
N PHE A 114 -5.68 18.83 -3.32
CA PHE A 114 -4.53 18.99 -2.42
C PHE A 114 -3.24 19.41 -3.12
N GLY A 115 -3.21 19.41 -4.46
CA GLY A 115 -2.01 19.61 -5.27
C GLY A 115 -1.26 18.30 -5.56
N PRO A 116 -0.20 18.37 -6.39
CA PRO A 116 0.51 17.18 -6.85
C PRO A 116 1.12 16.42 -5.68
N ARG A 117 0.84 15.11 -5.63
CA ARG A 117 1.48 14.20 -4.66
C ARG A 117 2.99 14.27 -4.90
N PRO A 118 3.81 14.57 -3.86
CA PRO A 118 5.24 14.51 -4.02
C PRO A 118 5.60 13.09 -4.46
N GLY A 119 6.45 12.99 -5.47
CA GLY A 119 7.06 11.71 -5.82
C GLY A 119 7.68 11.07 -4.56
N PRO A 120 7.83 9.75 -4.54
CA PRO A 120 8.31 9.07 -3.34
C PRO A 120 9.58 9.74 -2.84
N PRO A 121 9.72 9.96 -1.51
CA PRO A 121 10.92 10.55 -0.95
C PRO A 121 12.09 9.61 -1.28
N ASN A 122 12.80 9.97 -2.35
CA ASN A 122 14.11 9.54 -2.78
C ASN A 122 14.95 8.82 -1.70
N ARG A 123 14.64 7.53 -1.52
CA ARG A 123 15.57 6.50 -1.04
C ARG A 123 15.51 5.21 -1.88
N TRP A 124 14.54 5.09 -2.78
CA TRP A 124 14.29 3.86 -3.56
C TRP A 124 13.81 4.08 -5.01
N ALA A 125 13.79 5.33 -5.51
CA ALA A 125 13.51 5.64 -6.93
C ALA A 125 14.57 5.08 -7.91
N ALA A 126 15.62 4.40 -7.43
CA ALA A 126 16.60 3.69 -8.25
C ALA A 126 16.43 2.15 -8.22
N MET A 127 15.41 1.61 -7.53
CA MET A 127 15.25 0.15 -7.35
C MET A 127 13.95 -0.42 -7.92
N ILE A 128 13.16 0.38 -8.64
CA ILE A 128 12.12 -0.13 -9.54
C ILE A 128 12.77 -0.21 -10.92
N PRO A 129 13.24 -1.38 -11.40
CA PRO A 129 13.54 -1.52 -12.81
C PRO A 129 12.27 -1.28 -13.61
N ASP A 130 12.41 -0.59 -14.74
CA ASP A 130 11.37 -0.34 -15.75
C ASP A 130 10.35 -1.50 -15.85
N PRO A 131 9.04 -1.22 -15.93
CA PRO A 131 8.06 -2.24 -16.29
C PRO A 131 8.23 -2.58 -17.78
N HIS A 132 9.26 -3.35 -18.10
CA HIS A 132 9.26 -4.13 -19.33
C HIS A 132 8.11 -5.14 -19.24
N PRO A 133 7.43 -5.43 -20.37
CA PRO A 133 6.28 -6.32 -20.37
C PRO A 133 6.69 -7.70 -19.85
N MET A 134 5.92 -8.19 -18.87
CA MET A 134 6.04 -9.48 -18.20
C MET A 134 6.41 -10.63 -19.17
N ALA A 135 7.67 -11.03 -19.14
CA ALA A 135 8.06 -12.41 -19.41
C ALA A 135 8.09 -13.14 -18.06
N ASN A 136 7.01 -13.84 -17.81
CA ASN A 136 6.68 -14.63 -16.63
C ASN A 136 7.80 -15.63 -16.24
N CYS A 137 8.52 -15.36 -15.16
CA CYS A 137 9.33 -16.34 -14.41
C CYS A 137 9.25 -15.99 -12.92
N GLY A 138 8.35 -16.67 -12.20
CA GLY A 138 8.12 -16.47 -10.77
C GLY A 138 9.25 -16.98 -9.85
N PRO A 139 9.09 -16.84 -8.52
CA PRO A 139 10.15 -17.03 -7.53
C PRO A 139 10.34 -18.52 -7.21
N LEU A 140 11.16 -19.21 -8.00
CA LEU A 140 11.64 -20.56 -7.68
C LEU A 140 13.17 -20.67 -7.78
N GLN A 141 13.88 -19.57 -7.49
CA GLN A 141 15.34 -19.52 -7.54
C GLN A 141 16.05 -19.88 -6.23
N MET A 142 15.35 -20.42 -5.23
CA MET A 142 16.01 -20.82 -3.97
C MET A 142 16.37 -22.32 -3.86
N GLN A 143 16.17 -23.13 -4.90
CA GLN A 143 16.50 -24.58 -4.84
C GLN A 143 17.24 -25.16 -6.04
N LEU A 144 17.65 -24.37 -7.03
CA LEU A 144 18.41 -24.91 -8.17
C LEU A 144 19.91 -24.87 -7.87
N SER A 145 20.55 -26.03 -7.96
CA SER A 145 22.00 -26.18 -7.83
C SER A 145 22.75 -25.32 -8.87
N PRO A 146 23.93 -24.77 -8.54
CA PRO A 146 24.76 -24.04 -9.49
C PRO A 146 25.00 -24.85 -10.76
N GLY A 147 24.83 -24.22 -11.93
CA GLY A 147 25.09 -24.84 -13.25
C GLY A 147 23.91 -25.53 -13.94
N VAL A 148 22.70 -25.52 -13.35
CA VAL A 148 21.50 -26.08 -14.00
C VAL A 148 20.71 -24.97 -14.71
N ALA A 149 20.43 -25.15 -16.00
CA ALA A 149 19.64 -24.21 -16.80
C ALA A 149 18.19 -24.13 -16.30
N CYS A 150 17.62 -22.93 -16.23
CA CYS A 150 16.21 -22.75 -15.93
C CYS A 150 15.37 -23.42 -17.03
N PRO A 151 14.47 -24.39 -16.72
CA PRO A 151 13.71 -25.12 -17.73
C PRO A 151 12.71 -24.23 -18.48
N THR A 152 12.41 -23.04 -17.96
CA THR A 152 11.43 -22.10 -18.53
C THR A 152 12.05 -21.09 -19.50
N CYS A 153 13.29 -20.66 -19.27
CA CYS A 153 13.93 -19.61 -20.07
C CYS A 153 15.33 -19.97 -20.61
N GLY A 154 15.85 -21.16 -20.29
CA GLY A 154 17.14 -21.64 -20.78
C GLY A 154 18.37 -20.93 -20.20
N THR A 155 18.17 -19.92 -19.34
CA THR A 155 19.26 -19.15 -18.75
C THR A 155 19.99 -20.00 -17.70
N VAL A 156 21.31 -20.07 -17.79
CA VAL A 156 22.19 -20.70 -16.78
C VAL A 156 22.69 -19.62 -15.84
N PRO A 157 22.46 -19.72 -14.52
CA PRO A 157 23.03 -18.77 -13.58
C PRO A 157 24.56 -18.87 -13.59
N PRO A 158 25.29 -17.73 -13.53
CA PRO A 158 26.74 -17.74 -13.49
C PRO A 158 27.24 -18.49 -12.24
N VAL A 159 28.24 -19.35 -12.41
CA VAL A 159 28.92 -19.98 -11.27
C VAL A 159 29.73 -18.89 -10.57
N PRO A 160 29.56 -18.66 -9.25
CA PRO A 160 30.42 -17.74 -8.54
C PRO A 160 31.86 -18.28 -8.59
N GLU A 161 32.76 -17.53 -9.23
CA GLU A 161 34.20 -17.81 -9.16
C GLU A 161 34.62 -17.64 -7.70
N LEU A 162 35.07 -18.74 -7.08
CA LEU A 162 35.67 -18.69 -5.76
C LEU A 162 36.96 -17.85 -5.84
N PRO A 163 37.18 -16.90 -4.92
CA PRO A 163 38.43 -16.18 -4.86
C PRO A 163 39.57 -17.18 -4.61
N THR A 164 40.46 -17.32 -5.60
CA THR A 164 41.78 -17.91 -5.37
C THR A 164 42.61 -16.89 -4.61
N ASP A 165 43.31 -17.37 -3.58
CA ASP A 165 44.27 -16.65 -2.73
C ASP A 165 43.73 -16.09 -1.41
N ASP A 166 43.82 -16.92 -0.37
CA ASP A 166 44.62 -16.63 0.83
C ASP A 166 44.89 -17.96 1.55
N VAL A 167 45.87 -18.72 1.04
CA VAL A 167 46.47 -19.83 1.80
C VAL A 167 47.57 -19.23 2.67
N PRO A 168 47.37 -19.08 4.00
CA PRO A 168 48.45 -18.62 4.85
C PRO A 168 49.58 -19.67 4.89
N PRO A 169 50.85 -19.24 4.91
CA PRO A 169 51.98 -20.15 4.92
C PRO A 169 52.05 -20.92 6.24
N ASN A 170 52.15 -22.23 6.07
CA ASN A 170 52.66 -23.24 7.00
C ASN A 170 53.53 -22.68 8.14
N ALA A 171 53.05 -22.82 9.38
CA ALA A 171 53.85 -22.63 10.59
C ALA A 171 54.02 -23.97 11.31
N GLY A 172 55.16 -24.62 11.02
CA GLY A 172 56.15 -25.03 12.01
C GLY A 172 55.74 -25.92 13.19
N SER A 173 56.32 -27.12 13.21
CA SER A 173 56.46 -28.06 14.32
C SER A 173 57.06 -27.47 15.61
N ALA A 174 56.55 -27.91 16.77
CA ALA A 174 57.22 -28.18 18.06
C ALA A 174 56.12 -28.58 19.07
N SER A 175 56.16 -29.62 19.90
CA SER A 175 57.18 -30.58 20.34
C SER A 175 56.50 -31.91 20.67
#